data_AF-A0A358JVC4-F1
#
_entry.id   AF-A0A358JVC4-F1
#
_cell.length_a   1.000
_cell.length_b   1.000
_cell.length_c   1.000
_cell.angle_alpha   90.00
_cell.angle_beta   90.00
_cell.angle_gamma   90.00
#
_symmetry.space_group_name_H-M   'P 1'
#
loop_
_entity.id
_entity.type
_entity.pdbx_description
1 polymer ?
#
loop_
_entity_poly.entity_id
_entity_poly.type
_entity_poly.pdbx_seq_one_letter_code
_entity_poly.pdbx_strand_id
1 'polypeptide(L)'
;MGWEFIALFFGAAALGIFILLAIFMIGLLKWLLQGYFLFRVAETKSYHLPWLSFIPFGTFYIGGQGYDGNILKKGSFDPKHIGLAFAIAGLVLYLMGLSIGDLVITYLLMESVALIGIFTAYVKQPVIGVLLALLNVVTAGIAAIVILFLYSRKLKEEFNGKYGEDDLAAAAEDGSTGADSHTGSRPSHPNDPNLNRDI
;
A
#
# COMPACT_ATOMS: atom_id res chain seq x y z
N MET A 1 31.97 24.04 40.53
CA MET A 1 31.36 22.71 40.37
C MET A 1 29.89 22.72 39.90
N GLY A 2 29.12 23.81 40.00
CA GLY A 2 27.71 23.83 39.55
C GLY A 2 27.49 23.95 38.03
N TRP A 3 28.33 24.71 37.32
CA TRP A 3 28.18 24.91 35.87
C TRP A 3 28.52 23.69 35.02
N GLU A 4 29.48 22.86 35.45
CA GLU A 4 29.88 21.64 34.74
C GLU A 4 28.74 20.60 34.73
N PHE A 5 28.00 20.47 35.84
CA PHE A 5 26.82 19.62 35.92
C PHE A 5 25.70 20.10 34.99
N ILE A 6 25.41 21.41 34.99
CA ILE A 6 24.40 22.00 34.11
C ILE A 6 24.78 21.81 32.64
N ALA A 7 26.04 22.06 32.27
CA ALA A 7 26.54 21.84 30.92
C ALA A 7 26.44 20.37 30.48
N LEU A 8 26.68 19.43 31.39
CA LEU A 8 26.55 17.98 31.11
C LEU A 8 25.08 17.59 30.89
N PHE A 9 24.14 18.13 31.67
CA PHE A 9 22.69 17.94 31.44
C PHE A 9 22.22 18.56 30.12
N PHE A 10 22.67 19.78 29.77
CA PHE A 10 22.35 20.38 28.47
C PHE A 10 22.95 19.61 27.30
N GLY A 11 24.19 19.12 27.44
CA GLY A 11 24.84 18.27 26.43
C GLY A 11 24.10 16.93 26.25
N ALA A 12 23.70 16.28 27.35
CA ALA A 12 22.90 15.06 27.31
C ALA A 12 21.50 15.29 26.71
N ALA A 13 20.85 16.41 27.05
CA ALA A 13 19.56 16.79 26.48
C ALA A 13 19.66 17.06 24.97
N ALA A 14 20.69 17.78 24.53
CA ALA A 14 20.95 18.03 23.10
C ALA A 14 21.21 16.73 22.33
N LEU A 15 21.99 15.79 22.91
CA LEU A 15 22.20 14.47 22.34
C LEU A 15 20.88 13.69 22.25
N GLY A 16 20.05 13.73 23.30
CA GLY A 16 18.73 13.09 23.33
C GLY A 16 17.80 13.62 22.24
N ILE A 17 17.74 14.95 22.07
CA ILE A 17 16.96 15.60 21.00
C ILE A 17 17.49 15.20 19.63
N PHE A 18 18.81 15.16 19.44
CA PHE A 18 19.41 14.75 18.17
C PHE A 18 19.06 13.29 17.83
N ILE A 19 19.12 12.39 18.80
CA ILE A 19 18.73 10.98 18.63
C ILE A 19 17.24 10.88 18.29
N LEU A 20 16.37 11.61 19.00
CA LEU A 20 14.93 11.65 18.71
C LEU A 20 14.66 12.15 17.28
N LEU A 21 15.39 13.17 16.83
CA LEU A 21 15.26 13.72 15.48
C LEU A 21 15.72 12.71 14.42
N ALA A 22 16.80 11.98 14.67
CA ALA A 22 17.25 10.91 13.77
C ALA A 22 16.22 9.78 13.67
N ILE A 23 15.67 9.32 14.80
CA ILE A 23 14.61 8.31 14.83
C ILE A 23 13.35 8.80 14.10
N PHE A 24 12.98 10.07 14.31
CA PHE A 24 11.85 10.69 13.63
C PHE A 24 12.05 10.70 12.11
N MET A 25 13.23 11.10 11.62
CA MET A 25 13.55 11.10 10.19
C MET A 25 13.50 9.69 9.58
N ILE A 26 14.02 8.68 10.29
CA ILE A 26 13.97 7.27 9.85
C ILE A 26 12.52 6.79 9.81
N GLY A 27 11.72 7.10 10.83
CA GLY A 27 10.30 6.73 10.87
C GLY A 27 9.50 7.37 9.74
N LEU A 28 9.77 8.65 9.44
CA LEU A 28 9.13 9.39 8.36
C LEU A 28 9.53 8.84 6.99
N LEU A 29 10.80 8.48 6.80
CA LEU A 29 11.27 7.80 5.59
C LEU A 29 10.61 6.43 5.42
N LYS A 30 10.55 5.61 6.48
CA LYS A 30 9.85 4.31 6.47
C LYS A 30 8.40 4.50 6.02
N TRP A 31 7.71 5.44 6.63
CA TRP A 31 6.31 5.73 6.36
C TRP A 31 6.06 6.15 4.90
N LEU A 32 6.89 7.07 4.37
CA LEU A 32 6.83 7.49 2.97
C LEU A 32 7.07 6.33 2.00
N LEU A 33 8.09 5.49 2.26
CA LEU A 33 8.42 4.37 1.39
C LEU A 33 7.29 3.35 1.33
N GLN A 34 6.73 3.02 2.49
CA GLN A 34 5.60 2.12 2.60
C GLN A 34 4.36 2.69 1.90
N GLY A 35 4.04 3.97 2.14
CA GLY A 35 2.92 4.66 1.51
C GLY A 35 3.04 4.72 -0.01
N TYR A 36 4.26 4.92 -0.54
CA TYR A 36 4.53 4.90 -1.97
C TYR A 36 4.26 3.52 -2.60
N PHE A 37 4.75 2.42 -2.00
CA PHE A 37 4.48 1.09 -2.56
C PHE A 37 3.01 0.71 -2.43
N LEU A 38 2.35 1.10 -1.35
CA LEU A 38 0.92 0.87 -1.19
C LEU A 38 0.11 1.65 -2.23
N PHE A 39 0.50 2.90 -2.53
CA PHE A 39 -0.08 3.71 -3.59
C PHE A 39 0.01 2.97 -4.93
N ARG A 40 1.20 2.46 -5.28
CA ARG A 40 1.42 1.71 -6.52
C ARG A 40 0.53 0.48 -6.61
N VAL A 41 0.43 -0.30 -5.54
CA VAL A 41 -0.46 -1.48 -5.49
C VAL A 41 -1.93 -1.06 -5.70
N ALA A 42 -2.37 0.02 -5.06
CA ALA A 42 -3.74 0.51 -5.17
C ALA A 42 -4.06 1.09 -6.55
N GLU A 43 -3.12 1.82 -7.15
CA GLU A 43 -3.19 2.37 -8.51
C GLU A 43 -3.29 1.23 -9.53
N THR A 44 -2.39 0.25 -9.48
CA THR A 44 -2.40 -0.90 -10.41
C THR A 44 -3.67 -1.74 -10.27
N LYS A 45 -4.23 -1.86 -9.05
CA LYS A 45 -5.50 -2.56 -8.82
C LYS A 45 -6.75 -1.69 -9.06
N SER A 46 -6.59 -0.44 -9.50
CA SER A 46 -7.71 0.49 -9.75
C SER A 46 -8.64 0.68 -8.54
N TYR A 47 -8.08 0.79 -7.33
CA TYR A 47 -8.87 1.14 -6.15
C TYR A 47 -9.39 2.58 -6.22
N HIS A 48 -10.56 2.83 -5.63
CA HIS A 48 -11.23 4.15 -5.71
C HIS A 48 -10.41 5.31 -5.11
N LEU A 49 -9.60 5.05 -4.09
CA LEU A 49 -8.88 6.08 -3.33
C LEU A 49 -7.44 5.64 -3.05
N PRO A 50 -6.56 5.62 -4.07
CA PRO A 50 -5.18 5.15 -3.90
C PRO A 50 -4.33 6.11 -3.07
N TRP A 51 -4.63 7.41 -3.12
CA TRP A 51 -3.92 8.46 -2.36
C TRP A 51 -4.05 8.32 -0.84
N LEU A 52 -5.04 7.55 -0.35
CA LEU A 52 -5.17 7.25 1.08
C LEU A 52 -3.94 6.52 1.63
N SER A 53 -3.11 5.87 0.81
CA SER A 53 -1.88 5.20 1.23
C SER A 53 -0.90 6.09 2.02
N PHE A 54 -0.96 7.41 1.83
CA PHE A 54 -0.09 8.38 2.50
C PHE A 54 -0.71 9.01 3.74
N ILE A 55 -1.97 8.70 4.05
CA ILE A 55 -2.61 9.20 5.26
C ILE A 55 -2.42 8.14 6.34
N PRO A 56 -2.14 8.53 7.60
CA PRO A 56 -2.35 7.62 8.71
C PRO A 56 -3.74 7.00 8.58
N PHE A 57 -3.83 5.69 8.78
CA PHE A 57 -5.03 4.89 8.60
C PHE A 57 -5.52 4.59 7.18
N GLY A 58 -5.03 5.25 6.13
CA GLY A 58 -5.40 4.85 4.77
C GLY A 58 -4.71 3.58 4.30
N THR A 59 -3.63 3.17 4.97
CA THR A 59 -3.08 1.80 4.93
C THR A 59 -4.13 0.75 5.30
N PHE A 60 -4.99 1.03 6.29
CA PHE A 60 -6.08 0.14 6.70
C PHE A 60 -7.14 0.00 5.62
N TYR A 61 -7.47 1.12 4.97
CA TYR A 61 -8.41 1.12 3.85
C TYR A 61 -7.89 0.22 2.73
N ILE A 62 -6.68 0.46 2.24
CA ILE A 62 -6.10 -0.28 1.11
C ILE A 62 -5.82 -1.75 1.48
N GLY A 63 -5.33 -2.00 2.69
CA GLY A 63 -5.13 -3.35 3.22
C GLY A 63 -6.44 -4.14 3.34
N GLY A 64 -7.50 -3.50 3.85
CA GLY A 64 -8.84 -4.07 3.93
C GLY A 64 -9.45 -4.39 2.57
N GLN A 65 -9.24 -3.54 1.56
CA GLN A 65 -9.60 -3.85 0.16
C GLN A 65 -8.88 -5.11 -0.34
N GLY A 66 -7.59 -5.26 0.00
CA GLY A 66 -6.82 -6.46 -0.32
C GLY A 66 -7.33 -7.72 0.37
N TYR A 67 -7.85 -7.58 1.60
CA TYR A 67 -8.39 -8.69 2.39
C TYR A 67 -9.72 -9.19 1.79
N ASP A 68 -10.63 -8.28 1.46
CA ASP A 68 -11.92 -8.62 0.86
C ASP A 68 -11.76 -9.31 -0.51
N GLY A 69 -10.92 -8.78 -1.38
CA GLY A 69 -10.75 -9.31 -2.74
C GLY A 69 -10.07 -10.67 -2.85
N ASN A 70 -9.37 -11.13 -1.81
CA ASN A 70 -8.47 -12.30 -1.90
C ASN A 70 -8.68 -13.36 -0.81
N ILE A 71 -9.29 -13.01 0.33
CA ILE A 71 -9.57 -13.93 1.44
C ILE A 71 -11.08 -14.15 1.60
N LEU A 72 -11.90 -13.15 1.29
CA LEU A 72 -13.36 -13.29 1.30
C LEU A 72 -13.88 -13.64 -0.10
N LYS A 73 -15.04 -14.31 -0.18
CA LYS A 73 -15.69 -14.57 -1.47
C LYS A 73 -16.09 -13.23 -2.08
N LYS A 74 -15.57 -12.93 -3.28
CA LYS A 74 -15.89 -11.74 -4.08
C LYS A 74 -17.41 -11.52 -4.12
N GLY A 75 -17.87 -10.41 -3.53
CA GLY A 75 -19.29 -10.04 -3.46
C GLY A 75 -20.03 -10.43 -2.18
N SER A 76 -19.35 -11.03 -1.18
CA SER A 76 -19.95 -11.29 0.13
C SER A 76 -20.20 -10.00 0.92
N PHE A 77 -19.43 -8.95 0.66
CA PHE A 77 -19.55 -7.62 1.25
C PHE A 77 -19.14 -6.59 0.19
N ASP A 78 -19.69 -5.37 0.23
CA ASP A 78 -19.19 -4.29 -0.64
C ASP A 78 -17.78 -3.89 -0.14
N PRO A 79 -16.73 -3.98 -0.97
CA PRO A 79 -15.33 -3.75 -0.60
C PRO A 79 -15.12 -2.46 0.19
N LYS A 80 -15.93 -1.43 -0.10
CA LYS A 80 -15.92 -0.14 0.60
C LYS A 80 -16.10 -0.29 2.10
N HIS A 81 -16.89 -1.26 2.57
CA HIS A 81 -17.26 -1.38 3.98
C HIS A 81 -16.18 -1.99 4.87
N ILE A 82 -15.39 -2.96 4.37
CA ILE A 82 -14.34 -3.59 5.20
C ILE A 82 -13.12 -2.68 5.32
N GLY A 83 -12.66 -2.10 4.21
CA GLY A 83 -11.58 -1.11 4.25
C GLY A 83 -11.95 0.10 5.12
N LEU A 84 -13.21 0.56 5.03
CA LEU A 84 -13.72 1.63 5.89
C LEU A 84 -13.81 1.20 7.36
N ALA A 85 -14.28 -0.03 7.66
CA ALA A 85 -14.37 -0.54 9.02
C ALA A 85 -12.98 -0.64 9.68
N PHE A 86 -11.97 -1.14 8.96
CA PHE A 86 -10.59 -1.17 9.45
C PHE A 86 -10.02 0.24 9.66
N ALA A 87 -10.31 1.18 8.76
CA ALA A 87 -9.90 2.59 8.92
C ALA A 87 -10.56 3.26 10.14
N ILE A 88 -11.86 3.03 10.35
CA ILE A 88 -12.61 3.53 11.51
C ILE A 88 -12.08 2.90 12.80
N ALA A 89 -11.89 1.58 12.84
CA ALA A 89 -11.35 0.88 14.00
C ALA A 89 -9.94 1.40 14.36
N GLY A 90 -9.09 1.61 13.36
CA GLY A 90 -7.77 2.21 13.54
C GLY A 90 -7.84 3.62 14.12
N LEU A 91 -8.73 4.46 13.59
CA LEU A 91 -8.93 5.82 14.08
C LEU A 91 -9.48 5.86 15.51
N VAL A 92 -10.43 4.99 15.85
CA VAL A 92 -10.99 4.89 17.21
C VAL A 92 -9.90 4.47 18.20
N LEU A 93 -9.11 3.45 17.88
CA LEU A 93 -8.00 3.02 18.74
C LEU A 93 -6.94 4.10 18.92
N TYR A 94 -6.69 4.91 17.89
CA TYR A 94 -5.83 6.10 17.99
C TYR A 94 -6.38 7.17 18.94
N LEU A 95 -7.68 7.43 18.88
CA LEU A 95 -8.35 8.45 19.70
C LEU A 95 -8.56 8.02 21.16
N MET A 96 -8.45 6.74 21.50
CA MET A 96 -8.60 6.24 22.87
C MET A 96 -7.51 6.71 23.85
N GLY A 97 -6.61 7.60 23.44
CA GLY A 97 -5.66 8.26 24.35
C GLY A 97 -4.58 7.34 24.90
N LEU A 98 -4.26 6.28 24.14
CA LEU A 98 -3.16 5.37 24.46
C LEU A 98 -1.85 6.14 24.60
N SER A 99 -1.00 5.72 25.54
CA SER A 99 0.35 6.24 25.70
C SER A 99 1.10 6.19 24.36
N ILE A 100 2.03 7.11 24.12
CA ILE A 100 2.80 7.16 22.85
C ILE A 100 3.44 5.80 22.53
N GLY A 101 3.93 5.08 23.55
CA GLY A 101 4.47 3.72 23.39
C GLY A 101 3.40 2.70 22.97
N ASP A 102 2.24 2.73 23.63
CA ASP A 102 1.12 1.84 23.29
C ASP A 102 0.57 2.16 21.90
N LEU A 103 0.58 3.42 21.49
CA LEU A 103 0.14 3.88 20.17
C LEU A 103 1.06 3.34 19.08
N VAL A 104 2.39 3.34 19.29
CA VAL A 104 3.35 2.75 18.35
C VAL A 104 3.14 1.23 18.22
N ILE A 105 2.97 0.52 19.33
CA ILE A 105 2.77 -0.94 19.34
C ILE A 105 1.43 -1.29 18.69
N THR A 106 0.36 -0.59 19.07
CA THR A 106 -1.00 -0.81 18.56
C THR A 106 -1.07 -0.48 17.07
N TYR A 107 -0.46 0.63 16.63
CA TYR A 107 -0.39 0.98 15.22
C TYR A 107 0.36 -0.08 14.41
N LEU A 108 1.51 -0.56 14.89
CA LEU A 108 2.29 -1.60 14.22
C LEU A 108 1.52 -2.93 14.12
N LEU A 109 0.83 -3.33 15.19
CA LEU A 109 -0.02 -4.52 15.20
C LEU A 109 -1.17 -4.39 14.22
N MET A 110 -1.92 -3.28 14.30
CA MET A 110 -3.03 -3.04 13.39
C MET A 110 -2.53 -3.03 11.95
N GLU A 111 -1.46 -2.30 11.65
CA GLU A 111 -0.88 -2.17 10.31
C GLU A 111 -0.58 -3.55 9.74
N SER A 112 -0.01 -4.43 10.55
CA SER A 112 0.28 -5.82 10.17
C SER A 112 -0.99 -6.62 9.88
N VAL A 113 -2.06 -6.45 10.67
CA VAL A 113 -3.36 -7.09 10.42
C VAL A 113 -3.98 -6.60 9.11
N ALA A 114 -3.96 -5.30 8.84
CA ALA A 114 -4.48 -4.76 7.58
C ALA A 114 -3.73 -5.26 6.35
N LEU A 115 -2.42 -5.49 6.47
CA LEU A 115 -1.61 -5.98 5.36
C LEU A 115 -1.79 -7.48 5.06
N ILE A 116 -2.46 -8.25 5.91
CA ILE A 116 -2.71 -9.69 5.68
C ILE A 116 -3.31 -9.92 4.29
N GLY A 117 -4.31 -9.12 3.91
CA GLY A 117 -4.95 -9.25 2.60
C GLY A 117 -3.99 -9.09 1.42
N ILE A 118 -3.09 -8.10 1.50
CA ILE A 118 -2.08 -7.84 0.50
C ILE A 118 -1.02 -8.96 0.51
N PHE A 119 -0.59 -9.41 1.68
CA PHE A 119 0.38 -10.50 1.80
C PHE A 119 -0.18 -11.79 1.22
N THR A 120 -1.41 -12.17 1.57
CA THR A 120 -2.09 -13.32 0.98
C THR A 120 -2.26 -13.17 -0.54
N ALA A 121 -2.50 -11.96 -1.04
CA ALA A 121 -2.55 -11.72 -2.49
C ALA A 121 -1.19 -11.91 -3.17
N TYR A 122 -0.09 -11.60 -2.48
CA TYR A 122 1.26 -11.85 -2.97
C TYR A 122 1.59 -13.36 -3.01
N VAL A 123 1.40 -14.08 -1.89
CA VAL A 123 1.80 -15.50 -1.74
C VAL A 123 0.74 -16.50 -2.21
N LYS A 124 -0.49 -16.06 -2.50
CA LYS A 124 -1.64 -16.89 -2.87
C LYS A 124 -2.04 -17.97 -1.84
N GLN A 125 -1.56 -17.84 -0.59
CA GLN A 125 -1.87 -18.75 0.51
C GLN A 125 -2.19 -17.96 1.80
N PRO A 126 -3.35 -18.18 2.45
CA PRO A 126 -3.76 -17.40 3.61
C PRO A 126 -2.85 -17.59 4.82
N VAL A 127 -2.42 -18.83 5.09
CA VAL A 127 -1.55 -19.16 6.23
C VAL A 127 -0.21 -18.41 6.14
N ILE A 128 0.43 -18.42 4.97
CA ILE A 128 1.69 -17.70 4.76
C ILE A 128 1.48 -16.19 4.85
N GLY A 129 0.34 -15.66 4.39
CA GLY A 129 0.02 -14.24 4.55
C GLY A 129 -0.06 -13.79 6.02
N VAL A 130 -0.64 -14.61 6.89
CA VAL A 130 -0.67 -14.36 8.34
C VAL A 130 0.73 -14.46 8.96
N LEU A 131 1.54 -15.44 8.55
CA LEU A 131 2.94 -15.55 9.00
C LEU A 131 3.77 -14.31 8.61
N LEU A 132 3.55 -13.77 7.41
CA LEU A 132 4.19 -12.53 6.97
C LEU A 132 3.72 -11.30 7.78
N ALA A 133 2.46 -11.27 8.20
CA ALA A 133 1.97 -10.23 9.11
C ALA A 133 2.64 -10.32 10.49
N LEU A 134 2.80 -11.51 11.05
CA LEU A 134 3.55 -11.71 12.29
C LEU A 134 5.02 -11.30 12.13
N LEU A 135 5.65 -11.67 11.01
CA LEU A 135 7.01 -11.23 10.68
C LEU A 135 7.11 -9.71 10.60
N ASN A 136 6.07 -9.04 10.08
CA ASN A 136 6.02 -7.59 10.01
C ASN A 136 6.02 -6.92 11.39
N VAL A 137 5.29 -7.49 12.36
CA VAL A 137 5.31 -7.02 13.76
C VAL A 137 6.73 -7.17 14.35
N VAL A 138 7.35 -8.35 14.19
CA VAL A 138 8.69 -8.62 14.74
C VAL A 138 9.76 -7.73 14.10
N THR A 139 9.61 -7.38 12.83
CA THR A 139 10.55 -6.54 12.08
C THR A 139 10.19 -5.04 12.11
N ALA A 140 9.28 -4.62 12.99
CA ALA A 140 8.85 -3.23 13.12
C ALA A 140 8.36 -2.58 11.80
N GLY A 141 7.78 -3.38 10.91
CA GLY A 141 7.20 -2.91 9.64
C GLY A 141 8.14 -2.98 8.43
N ILE A 142 9.38 -3.45 8.60
CA ILE A 142 10.34 -3.55 7.49
C ILE A 142 9.91 -4.61 6.48
N ALA A 143 9.39 -5.75 6.95
CA ALA A 143 8.91 -6.82 6.06
C ALA A 143 7.82 -6.34 5.10
N ALA A 144 6.90 -5.49 5.55
CA ALA A 144 5.86 -4.90 4.72
C ALA A 144 6.43 -4.17 3.51
N ILE A 145 7.48 -3.36 3.70
CA ILE A 145 8.10 -2.61 2.61
C ILE A 145 8.64 -3.57 1.54
N VAL A 146 9.38 -4.61 1.96
CA VAL A 146 9.96 -5.58 1.05
C VAL A 146 8.87 -6.32 0.28
N ILE A 147 7.85 -6.81 0.97
CA ILE A 147 6.74 -7.55 0.35
C ILE A 147 5.93 -6.65 -0.59
N LEU A 148 5.65 -5.41 -0.19
CA LEU A 148 4.94 -4.44 -1.03
C LEU A 148 5.73 -4.08 -2.28
N PHE A 149 7.05 -3.93 -2.17
CA PHE A 149 7.93 -3.73 -3.32
C PHE A 149 7.87 -4.92 -4.28
N LEU A 150 8.05 -6.15 -3.77
CA LEU A 150 7.99 -7.37 -4.57
C LEU A 150 6.60 -7.55 -5.21
N TYR A 151 5.54 -7.23 -4.47
CA TYR A 151 4.18 -7.34 -4.96
C TYR A 151 3.86 -6.28 -6.02
N SER A 152 4.30 -5.03 -5.83
CA SER A 152 4.18 -3.98 -6.83
C SER A 152 4.91 -4.35 -8.12
N ARG A 153 6.12 -4.90 -8.02
CA ARG A 153 6.87 -5.41 -9.17
C ARG A 153 6.13 -6.55 -9.88
N LYS A 154 5.65 -7.53 -9.13
CA LYS A 154 4.86 -8.66 -9.67
C LYS A 154 3.60 -8.18 -10.38
N LEU A 155 2.86 -7.25 -9.80
CA LEU A 155 1.67 -6.66 -10.42
C LEU A 155 2.02 -5.91 -11.71
N LYS A 156 3.15 -5.18 -11.74
CA LYS A 156 3.62 -4.51 -12.95
C LYS A 156 3.97 -5.51 -14.05
N GLU A 157 4.60 -6.64 -13.72
CA GLU A 157 4.91 -7.71 -14.69
C GLU A 157 3.62 -8.38 -15.21
N GLU A 158 2.65 -8.67 -14.34
CA GLU A 158 1.36 -9.26 -14.73
C GLU A 158 0.49 -8.31 -15.58
N PHE A 159 0.53 -7.01 -15.33
CA PHE A 159 -0.21 -6.01 -16.12
C PHE A 159 0.53 -5.61 -17.40
N ASN A 160 1.85 -5.42 -17.38
CA ASN A 160 2.63 -5.10 -18.58
C ASN A 160 2.79 -6.30 -19.52
N GLY A 161 2.92 -7.53 -19.00
CA GLY A 161 2.96 -8.74 -19.83
C GLY A 161 1.64 -9.04 -20.54
N LYS A 162 0.57 -8.32 -20.20
CA LYS A 162 -0.74 -8.43 -20.87
C LYS A 162 -0.96 -7.41 -21.99
N TYR A 163 -0.06 -6.43 -22.13
CA TYR A 163 -0.15 -5.33 -23.10
C TYR A 163 1.19 -4.94 -23.76
N GLY A 164 2.29 -5.59 -23.41
CA GLY A 164 3.65 -5.14 -23.75
C GLY A 164 4.38 -5.92 -24.84
N GLU A 165 3.85 -7.06 -25.29
CA GLU A 165 4.47 -7.87 -26.34
C GLU A 165 3.81 -7.71 -27.72
N ASP A 166 2.56 -7.25 -27.78
CA ASP A 166 1.83 -7.14 -29.04
C ASP A 166 1.99 -5.74 -29.70
N ASP A 167 2.15 -4.67 -28.90
CA ASP A 167 2.21 -3.29 -29.43
C ASP A 167 3.60 -2.87 -29.96
N LEU A 168 4.68 -3.55 -29.56
CA LEU A 168 6.02 -3.32 -30.13
C LEU A 168 6.30 -4.15 -31.39
N ALA A 169 5.62 -5.29 -31.54
CA ALA A 169 5.65 -6.07 -32.78
C ALA A 169 4.80 -5.40 -33.88
N ALA A 170 3.64 -4.82 -33.51
CA ALA A 170 2.79 -4.09 -34.45
C ALA A 170 3.35 -2.73 -34.90
N ALA A 171 4.23 -2.09 -34.09
CA ALA A 171 4.88 -0.84 -34.48
C ALA A 171 6.19 -1.03 -35.25
N ALA A 172 6.74 -2.25 -35.30
CA ALA A 172 7.96 -2.58 -36.03
C ALA A 172 7.69 -3.25 -37.40
N GLU A 173 6.45 -3.68 -37.66
CA GLU A 173 5.99 -4.21 -38.94
C GLU A 173 4.73 -3.47 -39.44
N ASP A 174 4.86 -2.19 -39.80
CA ASP A 174 3.92 -1.59 -40.75
C ASP A 174 4.68 -0.86 -41.86
N GLY A 175 5.39 -1.70 -42.61
CA GLY A 175 5.93 -1.43 -43.93
C GLY A 175 5.35 -2.44 -44.91
N SER A 176 4.10 -2.20 -45.32
CA SER A 176 3.44 -2.74 -46.52
C SER A 176 2.53 -3.96 -46.40
N THR A 177 1.33 -3.75 -46.97
CA THR A 177 0.39 -4.69 -47.61
C THR A 177 -0.64 -5.43 -46.75
N GLY A 178 -1.91 -5.21 -47.10
CA GLY A 178 -2.97 -6.20 -46.93
C GLY A 178 -4.11 -5.75 -46.04
N ALA A 179 -5.24 -5.41 -46.66
CA ALA A 179 -6.52 -5.27 -45.99
C ALA A 179 -6.90 -6.59 -45.29
N ASP A 180 -7.38 -6.50 -44.05
CA ASP A 180 -8.54 -7.29 -43.60
C ASP A 180 -9.14 -6.68 -42.33
N SER A 181 -10.42 -6.34 -42.45
CA SER A 181 -11.28 -5.83 -41.40
C SER A 181 -11.52 -6.91 -40.33
N HIS A 182 -10.93 -6.75 -39.14
CA HIS A 182 -11.41 -7.41 -37.93
C HIS A 182 -11.76 -6.37 -36.86
N THR A 183 -13.05 -6.10 -36.76
CA THR A 183 -13.69 -5.40 -35.65
C THR A 183 -13.54 -6.24 -34.37
N GLY A 184 -12.45 -6.04 -33.65
CA GLY A 184 -12.27 -6.49 -32.27
C GLY A 184 -12.67 -5.37 -31.32
N SER A 185 -13.87 -5.46 -30.76
CA SER A 185 -14.43 -4.50 -29.81
C SER A 185 -13.51 -4.29 -28.60
N ARG A 186 -12.96 -3.07 -28.47
CA ARG A 186 -12.32 -2.58 -27.25
C ARG A 186 -13.32 -2.65 -26.09
N PRO A 187 -12.94 -3.08 -24.88
CA PRO A 187 -13.71 -2.79 -23.67
C PRO A 187 -13.61 -1.28 -23.43
N SER A 188 -14.74 -0.58 -23.52
CA SER A 188 -14.81 0.86 -23.30
C SER A 188 -14.45 1.22 -21.85
N HIS A 189 -13.64 2.26 -21.69
CA HIS A 189 -13.30 2.83 -20.40
C HIS A 189 -14.53 3.57 -19.83
N PRO A 190 -14.87 3.46 -18.53
CA PRO A 190 -16.10 4.05 -17.96
C PRO A 190 -16.20 5.59 -18.09
N ASN A 191 -15.09 6.25 -18.39
CA ASN A 191 -14.97 7.71 -18.55
C ASN A 191 -14.54 8.11 -19.97
N ASP A 192 -14.87 7.35 -21.01
CA ASP A 192 -14.62 7.79 -22.39
C ASP A 192 -15.60 8.93 -22.76
N PRO A 193 -15.12 10.18 -22.94
CA PRO A 193 -15.98 11.31 -23.27
C PRO A 193 -16.56 11.24 -24.69
N ASN A 194 -16.13 10.29 -25.53
CA ASN A 194 -16.68 10.08 -26.86
C ASN A 194 -17.85 9.08 -26.91
N LEU A 195 -18.26 8.49 -25.79
CA LEU A 195 -19.30 7.43 -25.78
C LEU A 195 -20.70 7.92 -26.19
N ASN A 196 -20.94 9.24 -26.22
CA ASN A 196 -22.26 9.81 -26.46
C ASN A 196 -22.31 10.79 -27.64
N ARG A 197 -21.34 10.72 -28.56
CA ARG A 197 -21.27 11.65 -29.70
C ARG A 197 -22.06 11.20 -30.93
N ASP A 198 -22.48 9.93 -30.97
CA ASP A 198 -23.22 9.34 -32.09
C ASP A 198 -24.54 8.69 -31.64
N ILE A 199 -25.42 9.47 -31.02
CA ILE A 199 -26.86 9.16 -30.88
C ILE A 199 -27.68 10.29 -31.49
#